data_AF-A0A7S2FHM7-F1
#
_entry.id   AF-A0A7S2FHM7-F1
#
_cell.length_a   1.000
_cell.length_b   1.000
_cell.length_c   1.000
_cell.angle_alpha   90.00
_cell.angle_beta   90.00
_cell.angle_gamma   90.00
#
_symmetry.space_group_name_H-M   'P 1'
#
loop_
_entity.id
_entity.type
_entity.pdbx_description
1 polymer ?
#
loop_
_entity_poly.entity_id
_entity_poly.type
_entity_poly.pdbx_seq_one_letter_code
_entity_poly.pdbx_strand_id
1 'polypeptide(L)'
;TSLSRGFVRGRTGDPRLRVTSPSYLLDQSYETGEDEADPIIHHMDLYRMAGAADLASLDLEHILTDCICLLEWPDRLSEELVPEDRLEVCIKIEDPRSDMRKVYIAPYGEVWAAKASEVHAQYGG
;
A
#
# COMPACT_ATOMS: atom_id res chain seq x y z
N THR A 1 3.66 -8.23 1.18
CA THR A 1 4.87 -7.68 1.85
C THR A 1 6.05 -7.33 0.94
N SER A 2 6.53 -8.18 0.01
CA SER A 2 7.76 -7.88 -0.76
C SER A 2 7.70 -6.56 -1.54
N LEU A 3 6.56 -6.26 -2.16
CA LEU A 3 6.29 -4.98 -2.82
C LEU A 3 6.35 -3.82 -1.82
N SER A 4 5.63 -3.92 -0.70
CA SER A 4 5.59 -2.91 0.36
C SER A 4 6.99 -2.56 0.88
N ARG A 5 7.83 -3.58 1.10
CA ARG A 5 9.24 -3.37 1.47
C ARG A 5 10.03 -2.61 0.42
N GLY A 6 9.85 -2.94 -0.87
CA GLY A 6 10.49 -2.22 -1.96
C GLY A 6 10.05 -0.75 -2.00
N PHE A 7 8.73 -0.52 -1.89
CA PHE A 7 8.14 0.82 -1.88
C PHE A 7 8.66 1.67 -0.73
N VAL A 8 8.58 1.18 0.51
CA VAL A 8 9.00 1.92 1.70
C VAL A 8 10.48 2.29 1.59
N ARG A 9 11.36 1.33 1.27
CA ARG A 9 12.80 1.59 1.10
C ARG A 9 13.09 2.59 -0.03
N GLY A 10 12.34 2.51 -1.13
CA GLY A 10 12.47 3.45 -2.24
C GLY A 10 12.05 4.86 -1.83
N ARG A 11 10.96 5.00 -1.06
CA ARG A 11 10.43 6.29 -0.63
C ARG A 11 11.24 6.95 0.49
N THR A 12 11.81 6.15 1.40
CA THR A 12 12.67 6.64 2.49
C THR A 12 14.13 6.81 2.09
N GLY A 13 14.54 6.24 0.95
CA GLY A 13 15.94 6.25 0.51
C GLY A 13 16.87 5.32 1.32
N ASP A 14 16.35 4.53 2.26
CA ASP A 14 17.14 3.57 3.03
C ASP A 14 16.92 2.13 2.53
N PRO A 15 17.85 1.56 1.73
CA PRO A 15 17.73 0.20 1.22
C PRO A 15 17.85 -0.88 2.31
N ARG A 16 18.35 -0.54 3.50
CA ARG A 16 18.54 -1.46 4.63
C ARG A 16 17.39 -1.40 5.63
N LEU A 17 16.48 -0.44 5.50
CA LEU A 17 15.34 -0.28 6.40
C LEU A 17 14.58 -1.61 6.57
N ARG A 18 14.34 -1.98 7.81
CA ARG A 18 13.66 -3.24 8.15
C ARG A 18 12.16 -3.04 7.99
N VAL A 19 11.64 -3.48 6.84
CA VAL A 19 10.21 -3.52 6.54
C VAL A 19 9.75 -4.96 6.58
N THR A 20 8.87 -5.26 7.52
CA THR A 20 8.32 -6.60 7.75
C THR A 20 6.84 -6.63 7.43
N SER A 21 6.26 -7.84 7.31
CA SER A 21 4.82 -7.95 7.29
C SER A 21 4.29 -7.50 8.66
N PRO A 22 3.25 -6.64 8.71
CA PRO A 22 2.57 -6.24 9.94
C PRO A 22 1.71 -7.40 10.47
N SER A 23 2.32 -8.57 10.68
CA SER A 23 1.60 -9.80 11.02
C SER A 23 1.09 -9.83 12.47
N TYR A 24 1.65 -8.97 13.34
CA TYR A 24 1.33 -8.86 14.77
C TYR A 24 0.97 -7.45 15.21
N LEU A 25 1.45 -6.44 14.48
CA LEU A 25 1.11 -5.04 14.66
C LEU A 25 0.14 -4.75 13.51
N LEU A 26 -1.13 -4.44 13.79
CA LEU A 26 -2.16 -4.25 12.77
C LEU A 26 -1.78 -3.19 11.72
N ASP A 27 -0.97 -2.23 12.15
CA ASP A 27 -0.36 -1.16 11.38
C ASP A 27 1.12 -1.05 11.74
N GLN A 28 1.96 -0.82 10.74
CA GLN A 28 3.35 -0.45 10.90
C GLN A 28 3.64 0.83 10.11
N SER A 29 3.97 1.90 10.84
CA SER A 29 4.22 3.22 10.26
C SER A 29 5.72 3.44 9.98
N TYR A 30 6.02 4.23 8.94
CA TYR A 30 7.37 4.61 8.55
C TYR A 30 7.42 6.10 8.17
N GLU A 31 8.31 6.85 8.82
CA GLU A 31 8.61 8.24 8.46
C GLU A 31 9.31 8.28 7.09
N THR A 32 8.96 9.27 6.25
CA THR A 32 9.52 9.39 4.88
C THR A 32 10.52 10.53 4.70
N GLY A 33 10.79 11.28 5.76
CA GLY A 33 11.75 12.38 5.82
C GLY A 33 11.84 12.94 7.23
N GLU A 34 12.54 14.07 7.39
CA GLU A 34 12.74 14.74 8.69
C GLU A 34 11.75 15.90 8.91
N ASP A 35 10.99 16.31 7.89
CA ASP A 35 10.01 17.39 7.97
C ASP A 35 8.65 16.84 8.47
N GLU A 36 7.99 17.58 9.36
CA GLU A 36 6.63 17.24 9.82
C GLU A 36 5.60 17.25 8.68
N ALA A 37 5.91 17.93 7.56
CA ALA A 37 5.08 17.93 6.35
C ALA A 37 5.24 16.67 5.48
N ASP A 38 6.26 15.83 5.71
CA ASP A 38 6.44 14.60 4.94
C ASP A 38 5.38 13.55 5.34
N PRO A 39 4.67 12.94 4.36
CA PRO A 39 3.63 11.98 4.67
C PRO A 39 4.23 10.71 5.30
N ILE A 40 3.57 10.21 6.34
CA ILE A 40 3.91 8.92 6.95
C ILE A 40 3.40 7.79 6.02
N ILE A 41 4.15 6.70 5.91
CA ILE A 41 3.66 5.47 5.27
C ILE A 41 3.05 4.57 6.34
N HIS A 42 1.79 4.17 6.17
CA HIS A 42 1.15 3.14 6.96
C HIS A 42 1.07 1.83 6.16
N HIS A 43 1.69 0.77 6.68
CA HIS A 43 1.63 -0.56 6.09
C HIS A 43 0.75 -1.45 6.96
N MET A 44 -0.40 -1.84 6.43
CA MET A 44 -1.43 -2.60 7.15
C MET A 44 -1.68 -3.95 6.48
N ASP A 45 -1.97 -4.99 7.28
CA ASP A 45 -2.44 -6.30 6.82
C ASP A 45 -3.85 -6.55 7.36
N LEU A 46 -4.86 -6.29 6.51
CA LEU A 46 -6.25 -6.37 6.93
C LEU A 46 -6.74 -7.81 7.12
N TYR A 47 -6.02 -8.81 6.63
CA TYR A 47 -6.40 -10.21 6.85
C TYR A 47 -6.26 -10.60 8.34
N ARG A 48 -5.36 -9.92 9.06
CA ARG A 48 -5.09 -10.18 10.49
C ARG A 48 -5.99 -9.42 11.44
N MET A 49 -6.67 -8.37 10.98
CA MET A 49 -7.63 -7.66 11.81
C MET A 49 -8.82 -8.58 12.10
N ALA A 50 -9.09 -8.81 13.40
CA ALA A 50 -10.08 -9.74 13.91
C ALA A 50 -11.53 -9.18 13.80
N GLY A 51 -11.83 -8.48 12.71
CA GLY A 51 -13.11 -7.86 12.43
C GLY A 51 -13.15 -6.35 12.69
N ALA A 52 -14.35 -5.77 12.57
CA ALA A 52 -14.57 -4.32 12.60
C ALA A 52 -14.06 -3.60 13.85
N ALA A 53 -13.93 -4.30 14.99
CA ALA A 53 -13.46 -3.71 16.25
C ALA A 53 -11.97 -3.31 16.20
N ASP A 54 -11.14 -4.09 15.52
CA ASP A 54 -9.71 -3.80 15.35
C ASP A 54 -9.53 -2.60 14.40
N LEU A 55 -10.29 -2.56 13.31
CA LEU A 55 -10.32 -1.43 12.37
C LEU A 55 -10.77 -0.13 13.07
N ALA A 56 -11.77 -0.21 13.95
CA ALA A 56 -12.29 0.96 14.68
C ALA A 56 -11.29 1.52 15.73
N SER A 57 -10.27 0.75 16.10
CA SER A 57 -9.18 1.23 16.99
C SER A 57 -8.12 2.03 16.24
N LEU A 58 -8.08 1.90 14.92
CA LEU A 58 -7.21 2.68 14.04
C LEU A 58 -7.97 3.92 13.58
N ASP A 59 -7.30 5.07 13.55
CA ASP A 59 -7.86 6.29 12.97
C ASP A 59 -7.78 6.24 11.44
N LEU A 60 -8.52 5.29 10.85
CA LEU A 60 -8.45 4.98 9.41
C LEU A 60 -8.89 6.15 8.55
N GLU A 61 -9.84 6.96 9.01
CA GLU A 61 -10.31 8.14 8.26
C GLU A 61 -9.18 9.15 8.07
N HIS A 62 -8.45 9.47 9.14
CA HIS A 62 -7.28 10.34 9.06
C HIS A 62 -6.14 9.69 8.25
N ILE A 63 -5.82 8.43 8.53
CA ILE A 63 -4.71 7.71 7.88
C ILE A 63 -4.93 7.61 6.36
N LEU A 64 -6.14 7.25 5.91
CA LEU A 64 -6.46 7.11 4.49
C LEU A 64 -6.49 8.45 3.74
N THR A 65 -6.70 9.56 4.46
CA THR A 65 -6.78 10.90 3.88
C THR A 65 -5.41 11.57 3.78
N ASP A 66 -4.63 11.53 4.86
CA ASP A 66 -3.45 12.38 5.03
C ASP A 66 -2.11 11.62 4.85
N CYS A 67 -2.14 10.29 4.80
CA CYS A 67 -0.94 9.45 4.76
C CYS A 67 -0.85 8.57 3.50
N ILE A 68 0.34 8.01 3.26
CA ILE A 68 0.53 7.00 2.22
C ILE A 68 0.15 5.63 2.78
N CYS A 69 -0.89 5.01 2.23
CA CYS A 69 -1.38 3.72 2.71
C CYS A 69 -0.95 2.56 1.80
N LEU A 70 -0.36 1.52 2.41
CA LEU A 70 -0.06 0.23 1.79
C LEU A 70 -0.93 -0.84 2.46
N LEU A 71 -2.08 -1.13 1.85
CA LEU A 71 -3.04 -2.10 2.39
C LEU A 71 -2.84 -3.49 1.76
N GLU A 72 -2.46 -4.48 2.57
CA GLU A 72 -2.54 -5.89 2.19
C GLU A 72 -3.94 -6.45 2.51
N TRP A 73 -4.50 -7.24 1.58
CA TRP A 73 -5.87 -7.77 1.65
C TRP A 73 -6.97 -6.68 1.80
N PRO A 74 -7.02 -5.69 0.88
CA PRO A 74 -7.95 -4.56 0.96
C PRO A 74 -9.43 -4.97 0.92
N ASP A 75 -9.77 -6.17 0.44
CA ASP A 75 -11.15 -6.70 0.39
C ASP A 75 -11.82 -6.81 1.78
N ARG A 76 -11.06 -6.62 2.86
CA ARG A 76 -11.56 -6.62 4.24
C ARG A 76 -11.96 -5.22 4.73
N LEU A 77 -11.61 -4.16 4.00
CA LEU A 77 -12.02 -2.80 4.31
C LEU A 77 -13.53 -2.66 4.03
N SER A 78 -14.26 -1.92 4.86
CA SER A 78 -15.66 -1.61 4.57
C SER A 78 -15.75 -0.79 3.29
N GLU A 79 -16.79 -1.02 2.48
CA GLU A 79 -16.98 -0.30 1.22
C GLU A 79 -16.99 1.23 1.40
N GLU A 80 -17.50 1.71 2.54
CA GLU A 80 -17.54 3.13 2.91
C GLU A 80 -16.16 3.75 3.16
N LEU A 81 -15.15 2.94 3.50
CA LEU A 81 -13.78 3.39 3.76
C LEU A 81 -12.86 3.24 2.55
N VAL A 82 -13.32 2.62 1.46
CA VAL A 82 -12.49 2.45 0.26
C VAL A 82 -12.28 3.81 -0.43
N PRO A 83 -11.04 4.29 -0.58
CA PRO A 83 -10.79 5.58 -1.23
C PRO A 83 -11.19 5.55 -2.72
N GLU A 84 -11.83 6.63 -3.19
CA GLU A 84 -12.18 6.81 -4.60
C GLU A 84 -10.91 6.86 -5.48
N ASP A 85 -9.93 7.66 -5.06
CA ASP A 85 -8.60 7.71 -5.65
C ASP A 85 -7.68 6.67 -5.01
N ARG A 86 -7.40 5.58 -5.74
CA ARG A 86 -6.46 4.53 -5.29
C ARG A 86 -5.76 3.83 -6.44
N LEU A 87 -4.66 3.15 -6.12
CA LEU A 87 -3.99 2.23 -7.03
C LEU A 87 -4.17 0.79 -6.52
N GLU A 88 -4.90 -0.03 -7.26
CA GLU A 88 -5.00 -1.45 -6.95
C GLU A 88 -3.86 -2.21 -7.63
N VAL A 89 -3.17 -3.04 -6.83
CA VAL A 89 -2.05 -3.86 -7.31
C VAL A 89 -2.33 -5.32 -7.00
N CYS A 90 -2.59 -6.11 -8.04
CA CYS A 90 -2.81 -7.55 -7.93
C CYS A 90 -1.56 -8.32 -8.38
N ILE A 91 -0.99 -9.14 -7.49
CA ILE A 91 0.20 -9.94 -7.77
C ILE A 91 -0.20 -11.40 -7.86
N LYS A 92 0.01 -12.03 -9.03
CA LYS A 92 -0.36 -13.43 -9.28
C LYS A 92 0.87 -14.30 -9.55
N ILE A 93 0.78 -15.55 -9.09
CA ILE A 93 1.70 -16.63 -9.44
C ILE A 93 1.05 -17.42 -10.57
N GLU A 94 1.62 -17.37 -11.78
CA GLU A 94 1.07 -18.11 -12.94
C GLU A 94 1.65 -19.53 -13.06
N ASP A 95 2.93 -19.74 -12.69
CA ASP A 95 3.55 -21.06 -12.56
C ASP A 95 4.14 -21.21 -11.15
N PRO A 96 3.64 -22.13 -10.30
CA PRO A 96 4.16 -22.34 -8.95
C PRO A 96 5.61 -22.84 -8.91
N ARG A 97 6.16 -23.30 -10.05
CA ARG A 97 7.57 -23.70 -10.19
C ARG A 97 8.48 -22.53 -10.57
N SER A 98 7.91 -21.36 -10.86
CA SER A 98 8.63 -20.16 -11.24
C SER A 98 8.69 -19.15 -10.08
N ASP A 99 9.79 -18.42 -10.00
CA ASP A 99 9.96 -17.26 -9.12
C ASP A 99 9.31 -15.98 -9.68
N MET A 100 8.89 -16.01 -10.95
CA MET A 100 8.23 -14.89 -11.61
C MET A 100 6.85 -14.60 -11.01
N ARG A 101 6.49 -13.32 -11.01
CA ARG A 101 5.16 -12.84 -10.62
C ARG A 101 4.61 -11.96 -11.72
N LYS A 102 3.32 -12.10 -12.00
CA LYS A 102 2.60 -11.17 -12.85
C LYS A 102 1.90 -10.14 -12.00
N VAL A 103 2.19 -8.87 -12.27
CA VAL A 103 1.62 -7.74 -11.54
C VAL A 103 0.63 -7.05 -12.45
N TYR A 104 -0.60 -6.90 -11.97
CA TYR A 104 -1.65 -6.12 -12.60
C TYR A 104 -1.84 -4.85 -11.78
N ILE A 105 -1.87 -3.71 -12.44
CA ILE A 105 -2.03 -2.41 -11.82
C ILE A 105 -3.29 -1.79 -12.41
N ALA A 106 -4.21 -1.39 -11.55
CA ALA A 106 -5.47 -0.74 -11.92
C ALA A 106 -5.60 0.59 -11.16
N PRO A 107 -5.51 1.74 -11.86
CA PRO A 107 -5.77 3.03 -11.25
C PRO A 107 -7.29 3.28 -11.12
N TYR A 108 -7.69 3.88 -10.01
CA TYR A 108 -9.05 4.37 -9.74
C TYR A 108 -8.98 5.84 -9.32
N GLY A 109 -9.99 6.61 -9.72
CA GLY A 109 -10.01 8.06 -9.53
C GLY A 109 -9.13 8.83 -10.52
N GLU A 110 -9.32 10.14 -10.58
CA GLU A 110 -8.66 11.00 -11.58
C GLU A 110 -7.15 11.10 -11.32
N VAL A 111 -6.73 11.12 -10.05
CA VAL A 111 -5.33 11.32 -9.66
C VAL A 111 -4.49 10.12 -10.09
N TRP A 112 -4.95 8.90 -9.84
CA TRP A 112 -4.20 7.71 -10.22
C TRP A 112 -4.31 7.38 -11.70
N ALA A 113 -5.42 7.72 -12.36
CA ALA A 113 -5.54 7.58 -13.81
C ALA A 113 -4.50 8.45 -14.54
N ALA A 114 -4.30 9.69 -14.09
CA ALA A 114 -3.27 10.58 -14.62
C ALA A 114 -1.86 10.02 -14.40
N LYS A 115 -1.52 9.64 -13.15
CA LYS A 115 -0.21 9.07 -12.81
C LYS A 115 0.09 7.78 -13.59
N ALA A 116 -0.88 6.88 -13.74
CA ALA A 116 -0.69 5.64 -14.48
C ALA A 116 -0.41 5.91 -15.97
N SER A 117 -1.06 6.92 -16.55
CA SER A 117 -0.82 7.34 -17.94
C SER A 117 0.59 7.89 -18.12
N GLU A 118 1.09 8.68 -17.16
CA GLU A 118 2.47 9.20 -17.15
C GLU A 118 3.49 8.05 -17.09
N VAL A 119 3.31 7.10 -16.17
CA VAL A 119 4.19 5.94 -16.03
C VAL A 119 4.17 5.07 -17.29
N HIS A 120 2.99 4.85 -17.89
CA HIS A 120 2.89 4.10 -19.14
C HIS A 120 3.60 4.81 -20.30
N ALA A 121 3.47 6.13 -20.42
CA ALA A 121 4.19 6.90 -21.42
C ALA A 121 5.72 6.82 -21.23
N GLN A 122 6.19 6.75 -19.98
CA GLN A 122 7.60 6.70 -19.65
C GLN A 122 8.24 5.30 -19.82
N TYR A 123 7.49 4.23 -19.52
CA TYR A 123 8.04 2.87 -19.42
C TYR A 123 7.30 1.79 -20.23
N GLY A 124 6.19 2.12 -20.88
CA GLY A 124 5.30 1.19 -21.59
C GLY A 124 5.67 0.87 -23.04
N GLY A 125 6.92 1.15 -23.43
CA GLY A 125 7.47 0.85 -24.78
C GLY A 125 7.98 -0.56 -24.93
#